data_AF-A0A945LIE6-F1
#
_entry.id   AF-A0A945LIE6-F1
#
_cell.length_a   1.000
_cell.length_b   1.000
_cell.length_c   1.000
_cell.angle_alpha   90.00
_cell.angle_beta   90.00
_cell.angle_gamma   90.00
#
_symmetry.space_group_name_H-M   'P 1'
#
loop_
_entity.id
_entity.type
_entity.pdbx_description
1 polymer ?
#
loop_
_entity_poly.entity_id
_entity_poly.type
_entity_poly.pdbx_seq_one_letter_code
_entity_poly.pdbx_strand_id
1 'polypeptide(L)'
;QHMLYRESGLLGVSGISNNMQVLLESTDPNAREAVELFCYRAACELGALITSLGGLDAIIFTASIGENAAEVRGAICAHLSWLGADLDPAANNGHATVVSAAHSTVAVLVLPTNEEAVIADATRALTN
;
A
#
# COMPACT_ATOMS: atom_id res chain seq x y z
N GLN A 1 -18.72 7.39 17.89
CA GLN A 1 -18.43 7.53 16.44
C GLN A 1 -17.26 8.48 16.18
N HIS A 2 -17.14 9.63 16.86
CA HIS A 2 -16.04 10.58 16.62
C HIS A 2 -14.64 9.98 16.70
N MET A 3 -14.34 9.26 17.79
CA MET A 3 -13.04 8.63 18.03
C MET A 3 -12.58 7.73 16.86
N LEU A 4 -13.44 6.84 16.35
CA LEU A 4 -13.09 5.91 15.27
C LEU A 4 -12.82 6.63 13.94
N TYR A 5 -13.57 7.70 13.64
CA TYR A 5 -13.46 8.41 12.36
C TYR A 5 -12.40 9.51 12.35
N ARG A 6 -12.01 10.03 13.52
CA ARG A 6 -11.17 11.24 13.61
C ARG A 6 -9.92 11.08 14.46
N GLU A 7 -9.89 10.14 15.39
CA GLU A 7 -8.84 10.04 16.42
C GLU A 7 -8.16 8.65 16.43
N SER A 8 -8.42 7.82 15.43
CA SER A 8 -7.91 6.43 15.34
C SER A 8 -6.89 6.27 14.19
N GLY A 9 -6.50 5.02 13.89
CA GLY A 9 -5.59 4.71 12.80
C GLY A 9 -4.19 5.30 13.03
N LEU A 10 -3.55 5.78 11.97
CA LEU A 10 -2.21 6.39 12.03
C LEU A 10 -2.12 7.49 13.09
N LEU A 11 -3.13 8.36 13.20
CA LEU A 11 -3.15 9.42 14.21
C LEU A 11 -3.32 8.87 15.63
N GLY A 12 -4.23 7.91 15.82
CA GLY A 12 -4.49 7.35 17.15
C GLY A 12 -3.31 6.58 17.72
N VAL A 13 -2.54 5.90 16.86
CA VAL A 13 -1.35 5.14 17.27
C VAL A 13 -0.13 6.04 17.40
N SER A 14 0.10 6.94 16.43
CA SER A 14 1.27 7.83 16.47
C SER A 14 1.12 8.97 17.49
N GLY A 15 -0.10 9.43 17.74
CA GLY A 15 -0.38 10.68 18.45
C GLY A 15 0.07 11.94 17.70
N ILE A 16 0.52 11.83 16.45
CA ILE A 16 1.20 12.89 15.69
C ILE A 16 0.35 13.33 14.50
N SER A 17 0.08 12.42 13.57
CA SER A 17 -0.57 12.76 12.30
C SER A 17 -1.28 11.55 11.68
N ASN A 18 -2.33 11.82 10.90
CA ASN A 18 -2.94 10.82 10.02
C ASN A 18 -2.30 10.76 8.62
N ASN A 19 -1.32 11.62 8.33
CA ASN A 19 -0.61 11.67 7.06
C ASN A 19 0.65 10.80 7.10
N MET A 20 0.71 9.78 6.25
CA MET A 20 1.84 8.85 6.17
C MET A 20 3.18 9.54 5.92
N GLN A 21 3.23 10.55 5.04
CA GLN A 21 4.47 11.26 4.73
C GLN A 21 5.05 11.95 5.98
N VAL A 22 4.20 12.58 6.78
CA VAL A 22 4.60 13.23 8.03
C VAL A 22 5.16 12.23 9.03
N LEU A 23 4.62 11.01 9.07
CA LEU A 23 5.12 9.96 9.98
C LEU A 23 6.46 9.39 9.51
N LEU A 24 6.64 9.18 8.20
CA LEU A 24 7.91 8.70 7.63
C LEU A 24 9.06 9.70 7.83
N GLU A 25 8.76 11.00 7.86
CA GLU A 25 9.76 12.06 8.11
C GLU A 25 10.05 12.28 9.61
N SER A 26 9.26 11.69 10.50
CA SER A 26 9.40 11.86 11.95
C SER A 26 10.44 10.91 12.53
N THR A 27 11.22 11.40 13.50
CA THR A 27 12.14 10.57 14.31
C THR A 27 11.49 10.02 15.58
N ASP A 28 10.21 10.36 15.83
CA ASP A 28 9.48 9.90 17.01
C ASP A 28 9.20 8.37 16.93
N PRO A 29 9.54 7.58 17.97
CA PRO A 29 9.27 6.15 17.99
C PRO A 29 7.80 5.78 17.72
N ASN A 30 6.84 6.60 18.16
CA ASN A 30 5.42 6.34 17.95
C ASN A 30 5.01 6.50 16.48
N ALA A 31 5.69 7.38 15.73
CA ALA A 31 5.48 7.48 14.29
C ALA A 31 5.89 6.18 13.59
N ARG A 32 7.08 5.66 13.92
CA ARG A 32 7.57 4.39 13.39
C ARG A 32 6.65 3.22 13.76
N GLU A 33 6.22 3.13 15.01
CA GLU A 33 5.27 2.08 15.45
C GLU A 33 3.95 2.13 14.66
N ALA A 34 3.41 3.32 14.41
CA ALA A 34 2.19 3.48 13.62
C ALA A 34 2.36 3.04 12.16
N VAL A 35 3.50 3.35 11.53
CA VAL A 35 3.81 2.88 10.17
C VAL A 35 4.01 1.37 10.14
N GLU A 36 4.77 0.81 11.07
CA GLU A 36 5.00 -0.65 11.17
C GLU A 36 3.68 -1.40 11.35
N LEU A 37 2.80 -0.93 12.25
CA LEU A 37 1.48 -1.52 12.45
C LEU A 37 0.61 -1.43 11.19
N PHE A 38 0.63 -0.29 10.49
CA PHE A 38 -0.09 -0.14 9.22
C PHE A 38 0.37 -1.16 8.19
N CYS A 39 1.68 -1.30 7.98
CA CYS A 39 2.26 -2.24 7.02
C CYS A 39 1.94 -3.69 7.39
N TYR A 40 2.07 -4.05 8.67
CA TYR A 40 1.72 -5.37 9.16
C TYR A 40 0.24 -5.70 8.93
N ARG A 41 -0.67 -4.76 9.24
CA ARG A 41 -2.11 -4.94 9.03
C ARG A 41 -2.46 -5.09 7.55
N ALA A 42 -1.84 -4.30 6.68
CA ALA A 42 -2.02 -4.43 5.23
C ALA A 42 -1.56 -5.79 4.70
N ALA A 43 -0.39 -6.28 5.14
CA ALA A 43 0.10 -7.61 4.79
C ALA A 43 -0.82 -8.73 5.30
N CYS A 44 -1.35 -8.61 6.52
CA CYS A 44 -2.31 -9.57 7.08
C CYS A 44 -3.61 -9.62 6.25
N GLU A 45 -4.15 -8.46 5.86
CA GLU A 45 -5.37 -8.39 5.05
C GLU A 45 -5.15 -9.04 3.69
N LEU A 46 -4.01 -8.74 3.03
CA LEU A 46 -3.65 -9.39 1.78
C LEU A 46 -3.55 -10.91 1.95
N GLY A 47 -2.84 -11.38 2.98
CA GLY A 47 -2.71 -12.80 3.28
C GLY A 47 -4.04 -13.52 3.48
N ALA A 48 -5.02 -12.86 4.12
CA ALA A 48 -6.36 -13.42 4.33
C ALA A 48 -7.13 -13.63 3.01
N LEU A 49 -6.88 -12.81 1.99
CA LEU A 49 -7.56 -12.90 0.69
C LEU A 49 -7.04 -14.06 -0.17
N ILE A 50 -5.76 -14.46 -0.02
CA ILE A 50 -5.08 -15.42 -0.91
C ILE A 50 -5.82 -16.75 -0.99
N THR A 51 -6.32 -17.27 0.14
CA THR A 51 -7.00 -18.57 0.16
C THR A 51 -8.26 -18.57 -0.72
N SER A 52 -9.00 -17.45 -0.72
CA SER A 52 -10.21 -17.29 -1.54
C SER A 52 -9.88 -17.11 -3.04
N LEU A 53 -8.69 -16.59 -3.35
CA LEU A 53 -8.21 -16.41 -4.73
C LEU A 53 -7.60 -17.70 -5.32
N GLY A 54 -7.17 -18.65 -4.47
CA GLY A 54 -6.54 -19.90 -4.90
C GLY A 54 -5.10 -19.75 -5.39
N GLY A 55 -4.50 -18.57 -5.20
CA GLY A 55 -3.17 -18.21 -5.68
C GLY A 55 -2.95 -16.70 -5.66
N LEU A 56 -1.77 -16.25 -6.07
CA LEU A 56 -1.43 -14.84 -6.18
C LEU A 56 -0.46 -14.63 -7.34
N ASP A 57 -0.91 -13.97 -8.41
CA ASP A 57 -0.06 -13.63 -9.56
C ASP A 57 0.65 -12.29 -9.37
N ALA A 58 -0.06 -11.31 -8.79
CA ALA A 58 0.46 -9.95 -8.65
C ALA A 58 -0.11 -9.20 -7.44
N ILE A 59 0.68 -8.24 -6.94
CA ILE A 59 0.29 -7.22 -5.98
C ILE A 59 0.38 -5.86 -6.67
N ILE A 60 -0.70 -5.08 -6.62
CA ILE A 60 -0.75 -3.75 -7.23
C ILE A 60 -0.90 -2.72 -6.11
N PHE A 61 0.08 -1.83 -6.00
CA PHE A 61 -0.01 -0.63 -5.19
C PHE A 61 -0.55 0.53 -6.03
N THR A 62 -1.56 1.21 -5.49
CA THR A 62 -2.24 2.34 -6.14
C THR A 62 -2.71 3.33 -5.08
N ALA A 63 -3.22 4.48 -5.51
CA ALA A 63 -3.60 5.62 -4.69
C ALA A 63 -2.44 6.19 -3.85
N SER A 64 -2.69 7.34 -3.22
CA SER A 64 -1.68 8.19 -2.55
C SER A 64 -0.51 7.44 -1.90
N ILE A 65 -0.75 6.66 -0.84
CA ILE A 65 0.29 5.93 -0.10
C ILE A 65 0.94 4.85 -0.97
N GLY A 66 0.14 4.05 -1.68
CA GLY A 66 0.64 2.96 -2.53
C GLY A 66 1.55 3.46 -3.65
N GLU A 67 1.23 4.60 -4.24
CA GLU A 67 1.99 5.20 -5.34
C GLU A 67 3.27 5.90 -4.85
N ASN A 68 3.18 6.64 -3.74
CA ASN A 68 4.23 7.60 -3.35
C ASN A 68 5.12 7.14 -2.19
N ALA A 69 4.73 6.13 -1.40
CA ALA A 69 5.52 5.69 -0.25
C ALA A 69 6.28 4.38 -0.55
N ALA A 70 7.45 4.49 -1.19
CA ALA A 70 8.30 3.34 -1.51
C ALA A 70 8.69 2.53 -0.26
N GLU A 71 8.94 3.20 0.87
CA GLU A 71 9.23 2.55 2.15
C GLU A 71 8.06 1.70 2.65
N VAL A 72 6.83 2.20 2.53
CA VAL A 72 5.61 1.45 2.91
C VAL A 72 5.43 0.22 2.04
N ARG A 73 5.62 0.34 0.71
CA ARG A 73 5.60 -0.83 -0.19
C ARG A 73 6.63 -1.87 0.23
N GLY A 74 7.86 -1.43 0.51
CA GLY A 74 8.95 -2.29 0.97
C GLY A 74 8.61 -3.03 2.26
N ALA A 75 8.09 -2.32 3.26
CA ALA A 75 7.72 -2.90 4.55
C ALA A 75 6.57 -3.92 4.42
N ILE A 76 5.56 -3.64 3.59
CA ILE A 76 4.47 -4.59 3.32
C ILE A 76 5.01 -5.84 2.61
N CYS A 77 5.78 -5.67 1.54
CA CYS A 77 6.34 -6.79 0.78
C CYS A 77 7.32 -7.63 1.60
N ALA A 78 8.06 -7.04 2.55
CA ALA A 78 8.93 -7.80 3.46
C ALA A 78 8.16 -8.85 4.27
N HIS A 79 6.95 -8.53 4.75
CA HIS A 79 6.07 -9.48 5.44
C HIS A 79 5.52 -10.57 4.52
N LEU A 80 5.53 -10.35 3.20
CA LEU A 80 4.99 -11.24 2.17
C LEU A 80 6.10 -11.93 1.36
N SER A 81 7.37 -11.76 1.73
CA SER A 81 8.53 -12.38 1.07
C SER A 81 8.42 -13.91 0.98
N TRP A 82 7.77 -14.56 1.95
CA TRP A 82 7.51 -16.01 1.93
C TRP A 82 6.55 -16.46 0.81
N LEU A 83 5.77 -15.53 0.22
CA LEU A 83 4.98 -15.77 -0.99
C LEU A 83 5.79 -15.52 -2.28
N GLY A 84 7.05 -15.08 -2.15
CA GLY A 84 7.92 -14.67 -3.25
C GLY A 84 7.55 -13.33 -3.86
N ALA A 85 7.11 -12.37 -3.03
CA ALA A 85 6.86 -10.99 -3.40
C ALA A 85 8.08 -10.10 -3.08
N ASP A 86 9.18 -10.32 -3.80
CA ASP A 86 10.46 -9.64 -3.59
C ASP A 86 10.57 -8.39 -4.46
N LEU A 87 11.01 -7.28 -3.87
CA LEU A 87 11.16 -6.00 -4.57
C LEU A 87 12.58 -5.80 -5.10
N ASP A 88 12.69 -5.14 -6.25
CA ASP A 88 13.93 -4.48 -6.67
C ASP A 88 13.99 -3.11 -5.97
N PRO A 89 14.99 -2.85 -5.11
CA PRO A 89 15.04 -1.59 -4.36
C PRO A 89 15.17 -0.36 -5.25
N ALA A 90 15.90 -0.45 -6.37
CA ALA A 90 16.09 0.68 -7.27
C ALA A 90 14.79 1.01 -8.03
N ALA A 91 14.11 -0.01 -8.55
CA ALA A 91 12.81 0.14 -9.20
C ALA A 91 11.75 0.67 -8.23
N ASN A 92 11.72 0.13 -7.00
CA ASN A 92 10.78 0.57 -5.97
C ASN A 92 11.00 2.03 -5.57
N ASN A 93 12.24 2.43 -5.30
CA ASN A 93 12.58 3.81 -4.94
C ASN A 93 12.42 4.78 -6.12
N GLY A 94 12.57 4.30 -7.35
CA GLY A 94 12.35 5.06 -8.57
C GLY A 94 10.89 5.18 -9.00
N HIS A 95 9.94 4.60 -8.24
CA HIS A 95 8.52 4.55 -8.58
C HIS A 95 8.24 3.97 -9.98
N ALA A 96 9.00 2.94 -10.36
CA ALA A 96 8.76 2.24 -11.62
C ALA A 96 7.40 1.55 -11.62
N THR A 97 6.83 1.32 -12.82
CA THR A 97 5.56 0.58 -12.97
C THR A 97 5.64 -0.84 -12.42
N VAL A 98 6.77 -1.52 -12.65
CA VAL A 98 7.07 -2.85 -12.10
C VAL A 98 8.20 -2.68 -11.11
N VAL A 99 7.96 -3.06 -9.87
CA VAL A 99 8.89 -2.89 -8.74
C VAL A 99 9.36 -4.22 -8.16
N SER A 100 8.81 -5.35 -8.60
CA SER A 100 9.31 -6.68 -8.23
C SER A 100 10.69 -6.96 -8.82
N ALA A 101 11.53 -7.67 -8.06
CA ALA A 101 12.79 -8.19 -8.55
C ALA A 101 12.59 -9.24 -9.65
N ALA A 102 13.57 -9.41 -10.52
CA ALA A 102 13.48 -10.36 -11.64
C ALA A 102 13.28 -11.82 -11.23
N HIS A 103 13.64 -12.19 -9.99
CA HIS A 103 13.45 -13.53 -9.43
C HIS A 103 12.16 -13.67 -8.62
N SER A 104 11.40 -12.59 -8.44
CA SER A 104 10.14 -12.60 -7.71
C SER A 104 9.14 -13.49 -8.42
N THR A 105 8.49 -14.40 -7.69
CA THR A 105 7.43 -15.26 -8.27
C THR A 105 6.10 -14.53 -8.37
N VAL A 106 5.88 -13.53 -7.51
CA VAL A 106 4.73 -12.63 -7.56
C VAL A 106 5.18 -11.31 -8.19
N ALA A 107 4.46 -10.84 -9.21
CA ALA A 107 4.72 -9.52 -9.77
C ALA A 107 4.27 -8.44 -8.79
N VAL A 108 5.07 -7.38 -8.63
CA VAL A 108 4.66 -6.23 -7.81
C VAL A 108 4.69 -4.97 -8.66
N LEU A 109 3.57 -4.27 -8.72
CA LEU A 109 3.37 -3.11 -9.58
C LEU A 109 2.95 -1.88 -8.79
N VAL A 110 3.29 -0.72 -9.35
CA VAL A 110 2.77 0.58 -8.93
C VAL A 110 1.98 1.17 -10.10
N LEU A 111 0.67 1.28 -9.94
CA LEU A 111 -0.22 1.78 -10.99
C LEU A 111 -1.02 2.98 -10.47
N PRO A 112 -0.98 4.14 -11.16
CA PRO A 112 -1.79 5.27 -10.76
C PRO A 112 -3.27 4.95 -10.91
N THR A 113 -4.06 5.29 -9.89
CA THR A 113 -5.52 5.28 -10.03
C THR A 113 -5.98 6.50 -10.84
N ASN A 114 -7.05 6.35 -11.62
CA ASN A 114 -7.69 7.45 -12.33
C ASN A 114 -9.20 7.35 -12.11
N GLU A 115 -9.64 7.82 -10.94
CA GLU A 115 -11.02 7.73 -10.50
C GLU A 115 -11.95 8.57 -11.41
N GLU A 116 -11.46 9.70 -11.89
CA GLU A 116 -12.19 10.62 -12.78
C GLU A 116 -12.55 9.96 -14.11
N ALA A 117 -11.62 9.21 -14.72
CA ALA A 117 -11.87 8.48 -15.95
C ALA A 117 -12.94 7.40 -15.76
N VAL A 118 -12.90 6.67 -14.64
CA VAL A 118 -13.91 5.65 -14.31
C VAL A 118 -15.30 6.28 -14.17
N ILE A 119 -15.41 7.42 -13.47
CA ILE A 119 -16.68 8.15 -13.32
C ILE A 119 -17.19 8.66 -14.68
N ALA A 120 -16.30 9.21 -15.51
CA ALA A 120 -16.65 9.73 -16.83
C ALA A 120 -17.16 8.61 -17.76
N ASP A 121 -16.49 7.47 -17.78
CA ASP A 121 -16.89 6.30 -18.58
C ASP A 121 -18.23 5.72 -18.12
N ALA A 122 -18.43 5.58 -16.81
CA ALA A 122 -19.69 5.11 -16.24
C ALA A 122 -20.85 6.06 -16.54
N THR A 123 -20.62 7.38 -16.46
CA THR A 123 -21.63 8.40 -16.79
C THR A 123 -21.99 8.36 -18.27
N ARG A 124 -20.98 8.28 -19.16
CA ARG A 124 -21.19 8.19 -20.62
C ARG A 124 -22.02 6.97 -21.01
N ALA A 125 -21.83 5.83 -20.35
CA ALA A 125 -22.56 4.60 -20.61
C ALA A 125 -24.05 4.68 -20.25
N LEU A 126 -24.47 5.65 -19.42
CA LEU A 126 -25.87 5.85 -19.03
C LEU A 126 -26.62 6.83 -19.95
N THR A 127 -25.88 7.62 -20.73
CA THR A 127 -26.44 8.65 -21.62
C THR A 127 -26.40 8.28 -23.10
N ASN A 128 -25.81 7.13 -23.43
CA ASN A 128 -25.84 6.51 -24.76
C ASN A 128 -26.82 5.32 -24.77
#